data_AF-A0A3B9PVW7-F1
#
_entry.id   AF-A0A3B9PVW7-F1
#
_cell.length_a   1.000
_cell.length_b   1.000
_cell.length_c   1.000
_cell.angle_alpha   90.00
_cell.angle_beta   90.00
_cell.angle_gamma   90.00
#
_symmetry.space_group_name_H-M   'P 1'
#
loop_
_entity.id
_entity.type
_entity.pdbx_description
1 polymer ?
#
loop_
_entity_poly.entity_id
_entity_poly.type
_entity_poly.pdbx_seq_one_letter_code
_entity_poly.pdbx_strand_id
1 'polypeptide(L)'
;AEFTPHEKVSIDDIEQAKLAISEDGEFGVKAVSDKLVNFAISISGGDKSKYEELRAAIEEGFAAAKEALGGYLPDICIETYHETMRKLEAWAMGE
;
A
#
# COMPACT_ATOMS: atom_id res chain seq x y z
N ALA A 1 -0.24 -24.56 -30.08
CA ALA A 1 0.55 -24.31 -28.86
C ALA A 1 -0.38 -24.53 -27.69
N GLU A 2 -0.23 -25.66 -27.01
CA GLU A 2 -1.11 -26.09 -25.93
C GLU A 2 -0.75 -25.33 -24.67
N PHE A 3 -1.70 -24.58 -24.12
CA PHE A 3 -1.58 -23.96 -22.80
C PHE A 3 -1.63 -25.08 -21.77
N THR A 4 -0.48 -25.45 -21.20
CA THR A 4 -0.40 -26.45 -20.12
C THR A 4 -0.62 -25.76 -18.77
N PRO A 5 -1.75 -26.00 -18.08
CA PRO A 5 -1.99 -25.41 -16.76
C PRO A 5 -1.34 -26.32 -15.72
N HIS A 6 -0.09 -26.04 -15.34
CA HIS A 6 0.53 -26.79 -14.26
C HIS A 6 1.42 -25.95 -13.35
N GLU A 7 0.77 -25.13 -12.54
CA GLU A 7 1.18 -24.95 -11.14
C GLU A 7 -0.10 -24.69 -10.34
N LYS A 8 -0.54 -25.70 -9.58
CA LYS A 8 -1.71 -25.55 -8.72
C LYS A 8 -1.24 -24.86 -7.44
N VAL A 9 -1.80 -23.70 -7.12
CA VAL A 9 -1.66 -23.07 -5.80
C VAL A 9 -1.89 -24.16 -4.74
N SER A 10 -0.87 -24.44 -3.95
CA SER A 10 -0.91 -25.44 -2.87
C SER A 10 -1.54 -24.83 -1.61
N ILE A 11 -1.91 -25.69 -0.65
CA ILE A 11 -2.40 -25.21 0.65
C ILE A 11 -1.32 -24.38 1.36
N ASP A 12 -0.05 -24.79 1.23
CA ASP A 12 1.10 -24.06 1.76
C ASP A 12 1.20 -22.65 1.14
N ASP A 13 1.02 -22.52 -0.18
CA ASP A 13 1.01 -21.21 -0.86
C ASP A 13 -0.10 -20.29 -0.32
N ILE A 14 -1.27 -20.84 0.01
CA ILE A 14 -2.40 -20.08 0.59
C ILE A 14 -2.07 -19.65 2.02
N GLU A 15 -1.46 -20.53 2.82
CA GLU A 15 -1.05 -20.21 4.19
C GLU A 15 0.05 -19.14 4.21
N GLN A 16 1.07 -19.25 3.34
CA GLN A 16 2.10 -18.23 3.18
C GLN A 16 1.51 -16.89 2.74
N ALA A 17 0.59 -16.88 1.77
CA ALA A 17 -0.07 -15.65 1.34
C ALA A 17 -0.86 -14.98 2.48
N LYS A 18 -1.59 -15.76 3.29
CA LYS A 18 -2.32 -15.25 4.46
C LYS A 18 -1.39 -14.66 5.51
N LEU A 19 -0.27 -15.32 5.79
CA LEU A 19 0.74 -14.80 6.71
C LEU A 19 1.36 -13.51 6.16
N ALA A 20 1.61 -13.45 4.86
CA ALA A 20 2.23 -12.29 4.23
C ALA A 20 1.33 -11.04 4.25
N ILE A 21 0.00 -11.20 4.18
CA ILE A 21 -0.98 -10.09 4.26
C ILE A 21 -1.52 -9.84 5.68
N SER A 22 -1.09 -10.61 6.68
CA SER A 22 -1.47 -10.39 8.08
C SER A 22 -0.98 -9.03 8.57
N GLU A 23 -1.49 -8.52 9.69
CA GLU A 23 -1.16 -7.17 10.19
C GLU A 23 0.36 -6.89 10.30
N ASP A 24 1.13 -7.90 10.75
CA ASP A 24 2.59 -7.85 10.85
C ASP A 24 3.32 -8.51 9.66
N GLY A 25 2.59 -8.95 8.64
CA GLY A 25 3.14 -9.56 7.43
C GLY A 25 3.87 -8.53 6.55
N GLU A 26 4.74 -9.02 5.65
CA GLU A 26 5.53 -8.16 4.75
C GLU A 26 4.67 -7.26 3.84
N PHE A 27 3.47 -7.72 3.51
CA PHE A 27 2.44 -7.01 2.74
C PHE A 27 1.22 -6.61 3.58
N GLY A 28 1.35 -6.68 4.90
CA GLY A 28 0.36 -6.17 5.84
C GLY A 28 0.23 -4.65 5.76
N VAL A 29 -0.90 -4.14 6.26
CA VAL A 29 -1.24 -2.71 6.31
C VAL A 29 -0.10 -1.88 6.88
N LYS A 30 0.51 -2.32 7.99
CA LYS A 30 1.60 -1.61 8.66
C LYS A 30 2.86 -1.52 7.79
N ALA A 31 3.31 -2.65 7.25
CA ALA A 31 4.53 -2.73 6.45
C ALA A 31 4.41 -1.96 5.13
N VAL A 32 3.27 -2.08 4.45
CA VAL A 32 3.04 -1.38 3.17
C VAL A 32 2.87 0.12 3.39
N SER A 33 2.14 0.53 4.43
CA SER A 33 2.00 1.95 4.75
C SER A 33 3.34 2.61 5.12
N ASP A 34 4.21 1.93 5.87
CA ASP A 34 5.57 2.41 6.16
C ASP A 34 6.40 2.59 4.88
N LYS A 35 6.36 1.61 3.97
CA LYS A 35 7.05 1.70 2.68
C LYS A 35 6.57 2.91 1.88
N LEU A 36 5.27 3.15 1.84
CA LEU A 36 4.67 4.25 1.07
C LEU A 36 5.04 5.62 1.66
N VAL A 37 4.99 5.77 2.99
CA VAL A 37 5.39 7.01 3.68
C VAL A 37 6.88 7.27 3.50
N ASN A 38 7.73 6.26 3.71
CA ASN A 38 9.17 6.39 3.50
C ASN A 38 9.51 6.78 2.06
N PHE A 39 8.78 6.24 1.09
CA PHE A 39 8.93 6.63 -0.31
C PHE A 39 8.55 8.09 -0.52
N ALA A 40 7.39 8.52 -0.02
CA ALA A 40 6.92 9.91 -0.09
C ALA A 40 7.90 10.91 0.54
N ILE A 41 8.46 10.58 1.71
CA ILE A 41 9.48 11.39 2.39
C ILE A 41 10.78 11.42 1.57
N SER A 42 11.17 10.29 0.99
CA SER A 42 12.39 10.21 0.19
C SER A 42 12.31 11.06 -1.08
N ILE A 43 11.17 11.04 -1.78
CA ILE A 43 10.98 11.85 -3.00
C ILE A 43 10.85 13.35 -2.70
N SER A 44 10.30 13.73 -1.55
CA SER A 44 10.23 15.14 -1.14
C SER A 44 11.56 15.69 -0.65
N GLY A 45 12.53 14.83 -0.38
CA GLY A 45 13.81 15.19 0.26
C GLY A 45 13.65 15.48 1.75
N GLY A 46 12.60 14.95 2.39
CA GLY A 46 12.27 15.24 3.78
C GLY A 46 11.64 16.62 4.01
N ASP A 47 11.21 17.31 2.95
CA ASP A 47 10.60 18.62 3.02
C ASP A 47 9.13 18.55 3.46
N LYS A 48 8.88 18.89 4.73
CA LYS A 48 7.52 18.90 5.32
C LYS A 48 6.59 19.94 4.68
N SER A 49 7.12 20.98 4.04
CA SER A 49 6.28 21.97 3.34
C SER A 49 5.53 21.36 2.14
N LYS A 50 6.01 20.22 1.63
CA LYS A 50 5.38 19.46 0.54
C LYS A 50 4.32 18.47 1.02
N TYR A 51 3.95 18.48 2.31
CA TYR A 51 2.97 17.55 2.86
C TYR A 51 1.66 17.50 2.06
N GLU A 52 1.07 18.66 1.77
CA GLU A 52 -0.20 18.72 1.02
C GLU A 52 -0.05 18.17 -0.42
N GLU A 53 1.10 18.42 -1.06
CA GLU A 53 1.40 17.88 -2.39
C GLU A 53 1.55 16.36 -2.35
N LEU A 54 2.30 15.82 -1.38
CA LEU A 54 2.47 14.38 -1.18
C LEU A 54 1.14 13.69 -0.86
N ARG A 55 0.34 14.28 0.02
CA ARG A 55 -0.99 13.79 0.38
C ARG A 55 -1.88 13.71 -0.86
N ALA A 56 -1.95 14.78 -1.65
CA ALA A 56 -2.73 14.80 -2.88
C ALA A 56 -2.25 13.76 -3.89
N ALA A 57 -0.93 13.62 -4.08
CA ALA A 57 -0.36 12.63 -4.99
C ALA A 57 -0.67 11.18 -4.58
N ILE A 58 -0.67 10.88 -3.28
CA ILE A 58 -1.05 9.54 -2.79
C ILE A 58 -2.55 9.31 -2.99
N GLU A 59 -3.40 10.29 -2.67
CA GLU A 59 -4.85 10.19 -2.90
C GLU A 59 -5.16 9.93 -4.39
N GLU A 60 -4.52 10.68 -5.29
CA GLU A 60 -4.63 10.50 -6.73
C GLU A 60 -4.15 9.10 -7.17
N GLY A 61 -3.02 8.63 -6.63
CA GLY A 61 -2.50 7.29 -6.91
C GLY A 61 -3.47 6.16 -6.52
N PHE A 62 -4.13 6.28 -5.37
CA PHE A 62 -5.15 5.32 -4.94
C PHE A 62 -6.43 5.41 -5.78
N ALA A 63 -6.84 6.62 -6.18
CA ALA A 63 -7.97 6.80 -7.09
C ALA A 63 -7.69 6.16 -8.46
N ALA A 64 -6.51 6.39 -9.04
CA ALA A 64 -6.09 5.77 -10.30
C ALA A 64 -6.00 4.25 -10.19
N ALA A 65 -5.49 3.72 -9.06
CA ALA A 65 -5.46 2.28 -8.80
C ALA A 65 -6.88 1.69 -8.72
N LYS A 66 -7.81 2.38 -8.06
CA LYS A 66 -9.22 1.99 -8.01
C LYS A 66 -9.82 1.90 -9.41
N GLU A 67 -9.59 2.90 -10.26
CA GLU A 67 -10.06 2.89 -11.64
C GLU A 67 -9.45 1.74 -12.45
N ALA A 68 -8.14 1.53 -12.33
CA ALA A 68 -7.41 0.46 -13.02
C ALA A 68 -7.89 -0.95 -12.61
N LEU A 69 -8.32 -1.12 -11.35
CA LEU A 69 -8.82 -2.39 -10.81
C LEU A 69 -10.34 -2.58 -10.97
N GLY A 70 -10.99 -1.78 -11.82
CA GLY A 70 -12.41 -1.96 -12.15
C GLY A 70 -13.37 -1.20 -11.23
N GLY A 71 -12.89 -0.14 -10.58
CA GLY A 71 -13.69 0.75 -9.74
C GLY A 71 -13.84 0.32 -8.29
N TYR A 72 -13.17 -0.76 -7.88
CA TYR A 72 -13.21 -1.29 -6.51
C TYR A 72 -11.81 -1.54 -5.97
N LEU A 73 -11.60 -1.15 -4.72
CA LEU A 73 -10.41 -1.51 -3.94
C LEU A 73 -10.86 -2.40 -2.78
N PRO A 74 -10.21 -3.55 -2.56
CA PRO A 74 -10.41 -4.37 -1.37
C PRO A 74 -10.19 -3.58 -0.08
N ASP A 75 -10.83 -4.00 1.01
CA ASP A 75 -10.78 -3.30 2.30
C ASP A 75 -9.35 -3.09 2.81
N ILE A 76 -8.48 -4.09 2.65
CA ILE A 76 -7.05 -4.00 3.03
C ILE A 76 -6.31 -2.85 2.32
N CYS A 77 -6.70 -2.52 1.08
CA CYS A 77 -6.12 -1.37 0.36
C CYS A 77 -6.59 -0.05 0.96
N ILE A 78 -7.85 0.03 1.37
CA ILE A 78 -8.43 1.20 2.04
C ILE A 78 -7.81 1.39 3.42
N GLU A 79 -7.62 0.31 4.18
CA GLU A 79 -6.92 0.33 5.47
C GLU A 79 -5.47 0.81 5.30
N THR A 80 -4.77 0.31 4.28
CA THR A 80 -3.41 0.76 3.93
C THR A 80 -3.38 2.26 3.61
N TYR A 81 -4.33 2.75 2.81
CA TYR A 81 -4.46 4.16 2.49
C TYR A 81 -4.61 5.03 3.75
N HIS A 82 -5.54 4.67 4.63
CA HIS A 82 -5.80 5.43 5.85
C HIS A 82 -4.58 5.46 6.78
N GLU A 83 -3.91 4.32 6.96
CA GLU A 83 -2.72 4.27 7.80
C GLU A 83 -1.54 5.05 7.20
N THR A 84 -1.37 5.02 5.87
CA THR A 84 -0.41 5.88 5.18
C THR A 84 -0.70 7.36 5.44
N MET A 85 -1.95 7.80 5.27
CA MET A 85 -2.32 9.20 5.48
C MET A 85 -2.06 9.64 6.93
N ARG A 86 -2.44 8.80 7.89
CA ARG A 86 -2.20 9.05 9.32
C ARG A 86 -0.69 9.20 9.62
N LYS A 87 0.14 8.30 9.10
CA LYS A 87 1.59 8.34 9.30
C LYS A 87 2.25 9.53 8.61
N LEU A 88 1.81 9.87 7.40
CA LEU A 88 2.30 11.03 6.67
C LEU A 88 1.96 12.34 7.39
N GLU A 89 0.75 12.44 7.94
CA GLU A 89 0.32 13.57 8.76
C GLU A 89 1.16 13.68 10.04
N ALA A 90 1.35 12.58 10.78
CA ALA A 90 2.18 12.55 11.98
C ALA A 90 3.63 13.02 11.69
N TRP A 91 4.22 12.55 10.59
CA TRP A 91 5.53 13.01 10.14
C TRP A 91 5.55 14.52 9.86
N ALA A 92 4.53 15.04 9.16
CA ALA A 92 4.44 16.47 8.84
C ALA A 92 4.28 17.33 10.11
N MET A 93 3.54 16.84 11.11
CA MET A 93 3.33 17.51 12.40
C MET A 93 4.53 17.39 13.35
N GLY A 94 5.45 16.46 13.12
CA GLY A 94 6.70 16.35 13.86
C GLY A 94 6.67 15.44 15.08
N GLU A 95 5.91 14.36 15.00
CA GLU A 95 6.20 13.15 15.79
C GLU A 95 7.56 12.53 15.44
#